data_AF-A0A535GMS2-F1
#
_entry.id   AF-A0A535GMS2-F1
#
_cell.length_a   1.000
_cell.length_b   1.000
_cell.length_c   1.000
_cell.angle_alpha   90.00
_cell.angle_beta   90.00
_cell.angle_gamma   90.00
#
_symmetry.space_group_name_H-M   'P 1'
#
loop_
_entity.id
_entity.type
_entity.pdbx_description
1 polymer ?
#
loop_
_entity_poly.entity_id
_entity_poly.type
_entity_poly.pdbx_seq_one_letter_code
_entity_poly.pdbx_strand_id
1 'polypeptide(L)'
;MGKKCFPFWCFIDDKTPIPYNKTVLFFSTTLDRKRNTMRIGLLEDNTSIHEYLTTVLQLSGHTVSTHTVGLSLLDELLAEQSAETPLPYDLVIVDILLPGTLSGLAVINSIRQNIPPETLPIIVVSAASQHQLEQIRERFPDVQVL
;
A
#
# COMPACT_ATOMS: atom_id res chain seq x y z
N MET A 1 -53.68 4.56 4.69
CA MET A 1 -53.26 3.21 4.25
C MET A 1 -51.93 3.38 3.51
N GLY A 2 -50.74 3.33 4.13
CA GLY A 2 -49.97 2.13 4.52
C GLY A 2 -49.63 1.28 3.28
N LYS A 3 -48.38 1.01 2.85
CA LYS A 3 -47.14 0.68 3.59
C LYS A 3 -45.86 0.85 2.72
N LYS A 4 -44.81 1.40 3.35
CA LYS A 4 -43.35 1.07 3.36
C LYS A 4 -42.52 1.01 2.05
N CYS A 5 -41.72 2.07 1.82
CA CYS A 5 -40.45 1.99 1.08
C CYS A 5 -39.34 1.41 1.99
N PHE A 6 -38.48 0.57 1.41
CA PHE A 6 -37.21 0.10 2.00
C PHE A 6 -36.05 0.43 1.05
N PRO A 7 -34.82 0.67 1.56
CA PRO A 7 -33.80 1.48 0.89
C PRO A 7 -32.95 0.73 -0.14
N PHE A 8 -33.31 -0.51 -0.48
CA PHE A 8 -32.42 -1.42 -1.21
C PHE A 8 -33.25 -2.26 -2.19
N TRP A 9 -33.42 -1.76 -3.43
CA TRP A 9 -33.65 -2.49 -4.69
C TRP A 9 -34.96 -2.19 -5.46
N CYS A 10 -34.83 -2.19 -6.78
CA CYS A 10 -35.89 -2.18 -7.81
C CYS A 10 -35.40 -3.10 -8.94
N PHE A 11 -36.13 -4.16 -9.33
CA PHE A 11 -35.67 -5.20 -10.28
C PHE A 11 -35.43 -4.67 -11.71
N ILE A 12 -34.26 -4.99 -12.27
CA ILE A 12 -33.99 -5.15 -13.71
C ILE A 12 -33.12 -6.42 -13.80
N ASP A 13 -33.23 -7.23 -14.87
CA ASP A 13 -32.08 -8.03 -15.35
C ASP A 13 -30.83 -7.16 -15.23
N ASP A 14 -29.82 -7.58 -14.46
CA ASP A 14 -28.83 -6.72 -13.74
C ASP A 14 -29.06 -6.60 -12.21
N LYS A 15 -29.77 -7.52 -11.55
CA LYS A 15 -29.88 -7.50 -10.07
C LYS A 15 -29.90 -8.86 -9.40
N THR A 16 -28.72 -9.30 -8.96
CA THR A 16 -28.61 -9.91 -7.62
C THR A 16 -27.52 -9.23 -6.79
N PRO A 17 -27.93 -8.27 -5.93
CA PRO A 17 -27.26 -7.90 -4.70
C PRO A 17 -26.60 -8.99 -3.89
N ILE A 18 -25.39 -9.42 -4.20
CA ILE A 18 -24.62 -10.16 -3.20
C ILE A 18 -24.20 -9.12 -2.16
N PRO A 19 -24.49 -9.31 -0.86
CA PRO A 19 -24.17 -8.31 0.15
C PRO A 19 -22.66 -8.29 0.36
N TYR A 20 -21.96 -7.45 -0.40
CA TYR A 20 -20.52 -7.36 -0.32
C TYR A 20 -20.08 -6.41 0.77
N ASN A 21 -19.26 -6.92 1.68
CA ASN A 21 -18.53 -6.15 2.67
C ASN A 21 -17.59 -5.13 1.98
N LYS A 22 -17.32 -4.00 2.65
CA LYS A 22 -16.59 -2.82 2.13
C LYS A 22 -15.24 -3.15 1.47
N THR A 23 -14.60 -4.26 1.83
CA THR A 23 -13.33 -4.73 1.25
C THR A 23 -13.41 -5.03 -0.25
N VAL A 24 -14.55 -5.52 -0.74
CA VAL A 24 -14.69 -5.95 -2.16
C VAL A 24 -14.92 -4.75 -3.10
N LEU A 25 -15.51 -3.66 -2.62
CA LEU A 25 -15.75 -2.44 -3.42
C LEU A 25 -14.45 -1.75 -3.86
N PHE A 26 -13.38 -1.88 -3.06
CA PHE A 26 -12.06 -1.37 -3.45
C PHE A 26 -11.47 -2.16 -4.64
N PHE A 27 -11.70 -3.48 -4.66
CA PHE A 27 -11.21 -4.34 -5.72
C PHE A 27 -12.07 -4.29 -6.99
N SER A 28 -13.40 -4.28 -6.89
CA SER A 28 -14.26 -4.45 -8.09
C SER A 28 -14.35 -3.19 -8.97
N THR A 29 -14.21 -1.99 -8.41
CA THR A 29 -14.15 -0.74 -9.20
C THR A 29 -12.85 -0.61 -10.00
N THR A 30 -11.86 -1.44 -9.70
CA THR A 30 -10.56 -1.48 -10.39
C THR A 30 -10.54 -2.50 -11.53
N LEU A 31 -11.50 -3.42 -11.61
CA LEU A 31 -11.53 -4.50 -12.62
C LEU A 31 -12.19 -4.11 -13.95
N ASP A 32 -12.22 -2.80 -14.25
CA ASP A 32 -12.44 -2.26 -15.59
C ASP A 32 -11.33 -1.26 -16.00
N ARG A 33 -10.13 -1.38 -15.40
CA ARG A 33 -8.97 -0.52 -15.70
C ARG A 33 -7.92 -1.30 -16.47
N LYS A 34 -7.46 -0.74 -17.59
CA LYS A 34 -6.07 -0.83 -18.08
C LYS A 34 -5.14 -1.22 -16.92
N ARG A 35 -4.38 -2.32 -17.02
CA ARG A 35 -3.30 -2.62 -16.04
C ARG A 35 -2.38 -1.41 -15.98
N ASN A 36 -2.58 -0.56 -14.98
CA ASN A 36 -1.83 0.68 -14.87
C ASN A 36 -0.48 0.31 -14.25
N THR A 37 0.60 0.53 -15.01
CA THR A 37 1.96 0.49 -14.48
C THR A 37 2.04 1.39 -13.26
N MET A 38 2.60 0.87 -12.17
CA MET A 38 2.81 1.62 -10.93
C MET A 38 4.29 1.89 -10.75
N ARG A 39 4.63 2.99 -10.08
CA ARG A 39 5.97 3.28 -9.57
C ARG A 39 6.01 2.83 -8.11
N ILE A 40 6.85 1.86 -7.80
CA ILE A 40 6.91 1.22 -6.48
C ILE A 40 8.25 1.53 -5.84
N GLY A 41 8.23 2.11 -4.65
CA GLY A 41 9.42 2.19 -3.79
C GLY A 41 9.56 0.90 -2.97
N LEU A 42 10.67 0.18 -3.10
CA LEU A 42 10.94 -1.05 -2.36
C LEU A 42 12.09 -0.81 -1.37
N LEU A 43 11.83 -1.00 -0.07
CA LEU A 43 12.85 -0.93 0.99
C LEU A 43 13.13 -2.33 1.55
N GLU A 44 14.28 -2.89 1.19
CA GLU A 44 14.72 -4.26 1.50
C GLU A 44 16.25 -4.34 1.44
N ASP A 45 16.92 -4.74 2.53
CA ASP A 45 18.37 -4.83 2.62
C ASP A 45 18.92 -6.21 2.18
N ASN A 46 18.11 -7.26 2.25
CA ASN A 46 18.52 -8.59 1.83
C ASN A 46 18.54 -8.70 0.30
N THR A 47 19.74 -8.82 -0.27
CA THR A 47 19.94 -8.88 -1.73
C THR A 47 19.08 -9.94 -2.43
N SER A 48 18.94 -11.12 -1.85
CA SER A 48 18.15 -12.21 -2.46
C SER A 48 16.66 -11.89 -2.51
N ILE A 49 16.11 -11.33 -1.43
CA ILE A 49 14.69 -10.96 -1.35
C ILE A 49 14.43 -9.75 -2.25
N HIS A 50 15.32 -8.77 -2.21
CA HIS A 50 15.30 -7.59 -3.05
C HIS A 50 15.23 -7.93 -4.54
N GLU A 51 16.15 -8.77 -5.02
CA GLU A 51 16.22 -9.20 -6.42
C GLU A 51 14.94 -9.95 -6.83
N TYR A 52 14.46 -10.85 -5.97
CA TYR A 52 13.24 -11.59 -6.19
C TYR A 52 12.01 -10.67 -6.32
N LEU A 53 11.79 -9.78 -5.34
CA LEU A 53 10.66 -8.85 -5.34
C LEU A 53 10.71 -7.90 -6.53
N THR A 54 11.88 -7.33 -6.81
CA THR A 54 12.09 -6.46 -7.97
C THR A 54 11.73 -7.17 -9.27
N THR A 55 12.21 -8.41 -9.45
CA THR A 55 11.93 -9.21 -10.64
C THR A 55 10.44 -9.48 -10.80
N VAL A 56 9.75 -9.94 -9.74
CA VAL A 56 8.33 -10.29 -9.80
C VAL A 56 7.45 -9.05 -10.07
N LEU A 57 7.77 -7.91 -9.46
CA LEU A 57 7.03 -6.67 -9.66
C LEU A 57 7.24 -6.11 -11.07
N GLN A 58 8.47 -6.15 -11.59
CA GLN A 58 8.77 -5.72 -12.95
C GLN A 58 8.12 -6.61 -14.01
N LEU A 59 8.15 -7.95 -13.83
CA LEU A 59 7.44 -8.90 -14.70
C LEU A 59 5.92 -8.67 -14.68
N SER A 60 5.39 -8.12 -13.59
CA SER A 60 3.98 -7.74 -13.47
C SER A 60 3.63 -6.43 -14.20
N GLY A 61 4.63 -5.73 -14.76
CA GLY A 61 4.47 -4.50 -15.53
C GLY A 61 4.63 -3.21 -14.71
N HIS A 62 5.21 -3.29 -13.51
CA HIS A 62 5.49 -2.14 -12.65
C HIS A 62 6.94 -1.65 -12.80
N THR A 63 7.17 -0.41 -12.38
CA THR A 63 8.51 0.19 -12.26
C THR A 63 8.89 0.16 -10.79
N VAL A 64 10.11 -0.26 -10.47
CA VAL A 64 10.56 -0.42 -9.08
C VAL A 64 11.79 0.44 -8.84
N SER A 65 11.71 1.36 -7.89
CA SER A 65 12.85 2.06 -7.31
C SER A 65 13.24 1.36 -6.01
N THR A 66 14.50 0.99 -5.88
CA THR A 66 14.97 0.10 -4.82
C THR A 66 15.84 0.82 -3.81
N HIS A 67 15.64 0.53 -2.53
CA HIS A 67 16.33 1.11 -1.39
C HIS A 67 16.79 0.00 -0.45
N THR A 68 18.06 0.01 -0.05
CA THR A 68 18.60 -0.95 0.92
C THR A 68 18.71 -0.36 2.34
N VAL A 69 18.46 0.94 2.48
CA VAL A 69 18.51 1.67 3.75
C VAL A 69 17.36 2.67 3.83
N GLY A 70 16.75 2.78 5.00
CA GLY A 70 15.54 3.59 5.20
C GLY A 70 15.72 5.07 4.84
N LEU A 71 16.91 5.64 5.09
CA LEU A 71 17.18 7.04 4.78
C LEU A 71 17.08 7.31 3.27
N SER A 72 17.58 6.41 2.42
CA SER A 72 17.52 6.60 0.96
C SER A 72 16.08 6.65 0.42
N LEU A 73 15.16 5.89 1.03
CA LEU A 73 13.74 5.94 0.69
C LEU A 73 13.13 7.28 1.11
N LEU A 74 13.44 7.75 2.33
CA LEU A 74 12.93 9.02 2.83
C LEU A 74 13.49 10.21 2.05
N ASP A 75 14.76 10.18 1.68
CA ASP A 75 15.39 11.23 0.89
C ASP A 75 14.71 11.36 -0.48
N GLU A 76 14.42 10.25 -1.17
CA GLU A 76 13.71 10.30 -2.46
C GLU A 76 12.23 10.67 -2.29
N LEU A 77 11.58 10.13 -1.27
CA LEU A 77 10.16 10.38 -1.02
C LEU A 77 9.88 11.79 -0.50
N LEU A 78 10.80 12.40 0.23
CA LEU A 78 10.62 13.71 0.88
C LEU A 78 11.53 14.81 0.29
N ALA A 79 12.34 14.49 -0.74
CA ALA A 79 13.09 15.48 -1.50
C ALA A 79 12.16 16.62 -1.93
N GLU A 80 12.61 17.88 -1.72
CA GLU A 80 11.86 19.14 -1.87
C GLU A 80 10.63 19.03 -2.78
N GLN A 81 9.52 18.57 -2.19
CA GLN A 81 8.27 18.42 -2.91
C GLN A 81 7.65 19.80 -3.01
N SER A 82 7.54 20.31 -4.23
CA SER A 82 6.69 21.46 -4.49
C SER A 82 5.25 21.00 -4.31
N ALA A 83 4.32 21.89 -3.92
CA ALA A 83 2.89 21.54 -3.82
C ALA A 83 2.29 20.99 -5.13
N GLU A 84 3.00 21.11 -6.25
CA GLU A 84 2.60 20.70 -7.60
C GLU A 84 3.34 19.45 -8.10
N THR A 85 4.37 18.96 -7.40
CA THR A 85 5.10 17.75 -7.83
C THR A 85 4.41 16.49 -7.29
N PRO A 86 3.98 15.55 -8.17
CA PRO A 86 3.43 14.29 -7.71
C PRO A 86 4.48 13.47 -6.96
N LEU A 87 4.03 12.64 -6.01
CA LEU A 87 4.90 11.69 -5.33
C LEU A 87 5.68 10.83 -6.34
N PRO A 88 6.92 10.42 -6.02
CA PRO A 88 7.69 9.53 -6.89
C PRO A 88 7.07 8.13 -6.98
N TYR A 89 6.30 7.74 -5.96
CA TYR A 89 5.72 6.40 -5.84
C TYR A 89 4.20 6.42 -5.72
N ASP A 90 3.59 5.40 -6.31
CA ASP A 90 2.16 5.10 -6.19
C ASP A 90 1.92 4.05 -5.07
N LEU A 91 2.99 3.37 -4.62
CA LEU A 91 3.01 2.37 -3.55
C LEU A 91 4.42 2.28 -2.97
N VAL A 92 4.53 2.09 -1.65
CA VAL A 92 5.80 1.70 -1.00
C VAL A 92 5.66 0.32 -0.36
N ILE A 93 6.67 -0.53 -0.57
CA ILE A 93 6.83 -1.82 0.10
C ILE A 93 8.01 -1.71 1.06
N VAL A 94 7.81 -2.08 2.32
CA VAL A 94 8.78 -1.90 3.41
C VAL A 94 9.01 -3.22 4.14
N ASP A 95 10.26 -3.68 4.21
CA ASP A 95 10.67 -4.58 5.29
C ASP A 95 10.91 -3.77 6.57
N ILE A 96 10.48 -4.33 7.70
CA ILE A 96 10.64 -3.73 9.03
C ILE A 96 11.86 -4.27 9.77
N LEU A 97 12.41 -5.42 9.35
CA LEU A 97 13.59 -6.04 9.96
C LEU A 97 14.90 -5.56 9.32
N LEU A 98 15.00 -4.26 9.08
CA LEU A 98 16.20 -3.67 8.50
C LEU A 98 17.32 -3.52 9.54
N PRO A 99 18.59 -3.79 9.17
CA PRO A 99 19.74 -3.43 9.96
C PRO A 99 20.00 -1.91 9.91
N GLY A 100 20.79 -1.42 10.86
CA GLY A 100 21.24 -0.02 10.88
C GLY A 100 20.47 0.87 11.85
N THR A 101 20.55 2.19 11.63
CA THR A 101 20.09 3.21 12.59
C THR A 101 18.62 3.57 12.45
N LEU A 102 18.01 3.37 11.27
CA LEU A 102 16.62 3.69 11.00
C LEU A 102 15.85 2.41 10.63
N SER A 103 15.02 1.93 11.55
CA SER A 103 14.18 0.75 11.33
C SER A 103 13.06 1.03 10.33
N GLY A 104 12.53 0.00 9.68
CA GLY A 104 11.39 0.16 8.76
C GLY A 104 10.14 0.71 9.45
N LEU A 105 9.96 0.45 10.76
CA LEU A 105 8.90 1.09 11.55
C LEU A 105 9.08 2.61 11.67
N ALA A 106 10.32 3.06 11.91
CA ALA A 106 10.64 4.48 11.99
C ALA A 106 10.45 5.17 10.62
N VAL A 107 10.76 4.46 9.52
CA VAL A 107 10.46 4.91 8.16
C VAL A 107 8.96 5.09 7.98
N ILE A 108 8.13 4.08 8.28
CA ILE A 108 6.66 4.17 8.16
C ILE A 108 6.12 5.34 8.96
N ASN A 109 6.60 5.52 10.20
CA ASN A 109 6.20 6.65 11.03
C ASN A 109 6.58 8.00 10.39
N SER A 110 7.79 8.13 9.84
CA SER A 110 8.23 9.35 9.15
C SER A 110 7.38 9.64 7.91
N ILE A 111 7.06 8.62 7.12
CA ILE A 111 6.15 8.75 5.98
C ILE A 111 4.80 9.29 6.46
N ARG A 112 4.21 8.69 7.50
CA ARG A 112 2.88 9.09 8.01
C ARG A 112 2.85 10.45 8.71
N GLN A 113 3.99 10.97 9.13
CA GLN A 113 4.11 12.35 9.62
C GLN A 113 4.07 13.40 8.50
N ASN A 114 4.43 13.03 7.27
CA ASN A 114 4.56 13.96 6.15
C ASN A 114 3.53 13.73 5.04
N ILE A 115 3.05 12.50 4.88
CA ILE A 115 2.20 12.06 3.77
C ILE A 115 0.96 11.35 4.32
N PRO A 116 -0.26 11.86 4.02
CA PRO A 116 -1.50 11.24 4.45
C PRO A 116 -1.69 9.82 3.89
N PRO A 117 -2.32 8.90 4.65
CA PRO A 117 -2.58 7.52 4.23
C PRO A 117 -3.26 7.37 2.87
N GLU A 118 -4.19 8.26 2.55
CA GLU A 118 -4.94 8.28 1.28
C GLU A 118 -4.08 8.63 0.06
N THR A 119 -2.90 9.22 0.28
CA THR A 119 -2.00 9.66 -0.80
C THR A 119 -0.97 8.59 -1.13
N LEU A 120 -0.48 7.85 -0.13
CA LEU A 120 0.57 6.84 -0.31
C LEU A 120 0.27 5.55 0.45
N PRO A 121 -0.22 4.52 -0.26
CA PRO A 121 -0.33 3.16 0.27
C PRO A 121 1.03 2.61 0.68
N ILE A 122 1.06 1.90 1.82
CA ILE A 122 2.24 1.18 2.31
C ILE A 122 1.86 -0.29 2.53
N ILE A 123 2.70 -1.18 2.03
CA ILE A 123 2.66 -2.61 2.33
C ILE A 123 3.91 -2.98 3.13
N VAL A 124 3.74 -3.65 4.25
CA VAL A 124 4.82 -4.32 4.97
C VAL A 124 4.90 -5.75 4.48
N VAL A 125 6.09 -6.17 4.05
CA VAL A 125 6.45 -7.57 3.77
C VAL A 125 7.62 -7.89 4.66
N SER A 126 7.44 -8.77 5.64
CA SER A 126 8.52 -9.05 6.60
C SER A 126 8.43 -10.44 7.23
N ALA A 127 9.59 -10.99 7.56
CA ALA A 127 9.71 -12.22 8.35
C ALA A 127 9.58 -11.99 9.87
N ALA A 128 9.10 -10.82 10.31
CA ALA A 128 8.93 -10.50 11.72
C ALA A 128 7.92 -11.41 12.43
N SER A 129 8.04 -11.48 13.75
CA SER A 129 7.10 -12.28 14.56
C SER A 129 5.68 -11.72 14.46
N GLN A 130 4.69 -12.60 14.62
CA GLN A 130 3.27 -12.24 14.63
C GLN A 130 2.95 -11.09 15.58
N HIS A 131 3.58 -11.07 16.76
CA HIS A 131 3.43 -9.99 17.73
C HIS A 131 3.91 -8.65 17.19
N GLN A 132 5.06 -8.60 16.50
CA GLN A 132 5.57 -7.37 15.90
C GLN A 132 4.65 -6.87 14.77
N LEU A 133 4.11 -7.79 13.97
CA LEU A 133 3.16 -7.45 12.90
C LEU A 133 1.83 -6.92 13.46
N GLU A 134 1.35 -7.48 14.58
CA GLU A 134 0.15 -6.99 15.28
C GLU A 134 0.36 -5.57 15.82
N GLN A 135 1.52 -5.29 16.43
CA GLN A 135 1.86 -3.94 16.89
C GLN A 135 1.84 -2.91 15.76
N ILE A 136 2.26 -3.30 14.54
CA ILE A 136 2.18 -2.42 13.37
C ILE A 136 0.74 -2.17 12.98
N ARG A 137 -0.10 -3.21 12.94
CA ARG A 137 -1.52 -3.07 12.59
C ARG A 137 -2.27 -2.18 13.58
N GLU A 138 -1.94 -2.28 14.87
CA GLU A 138 -2.52 -1.40 15.90
C GLU A 138 -2.05 0.05 15.75
N ARG A 139 -0.77 0.25 15.44
CA ARG A 139 -0.17 1.58 15.35
C ARG A 139 -0.52 2.31 14.05
N PHE A 140 -0.59 1.57 12.95
CA PHE A 140 -0.81 2.05 11.59
C PHE A 140 -1.91 1.21 10.92
N PRO A 141 -3.18 1.45 11.25
CA PRO A 141 -4.30 0.63 10.78
C PRO A 141 -4.55 0.71 9.25
N ASP A 142 -3.96 1.69 8.58
CA ASP A 142 -3.98 1.87 7.14
C ASP A 142 -2.88 1.09 6.39
N VAL A 143 -1.86 0.61 7.11
CA VAL A 143 -0.75 -0.15 6.52
C VAL A 143 -1.15 -1.61 6.36
N GLN A 144 -1.00 -2.12 5.14
CA GLN A 144 -1.25 -3.53 4.88
C GLN A 144 -0.04 -4.36 5.27
N VAL A 145 -0.22 -5.36 6.13
CA VAL A 145 0.87 -6.23 6.59
C VAL A 145 0.67 -7.63 6.04
N LEU A 146 1.65 -8.09 5.25
CA LEU A 146 1.72 -9.39 4.58
C LEU A 146 2.73 -10.32 5.26
#